data_AF-A0A4X1UD63-F1
#
_entry.id   AF-A0A4X1UD63-F1
#
_cell.length_a   1.000
_cell.length_b   1.000
_cell.length_c   1.000
_cell.angle_alpha   90.00
_cell.angle_beta   90.00
_cell.angle_gamma   90.00
#
_symmetry.space_group_name_H-M   'P 1'
#
loop_
_entity.id
_entity.type
_entity.pdbx_description
1 polymer ?
#
loop_
_entity_poly.entity_id
_entity_poly.type
_entity_poly.pdbx_seq_one_letter_code
_entity_poly.pdbx_strand_id
1 'polypeptide(L)'
;MNRNAYTLRKELENIRRSQEKLEHSFAEMPTELRAVKTRMNNAEERISDMEERIMGITQSGQQTENRIKKLESNIRDLWDNIKRANLCIIGIPEGVEKDKGMENIFEEIIDGNFPNLKDTGFKIQEAQRAPNKLNPNRPTPRHIIIKMAKVSDKERILKAAREKQNVIYKGTPIRISADFSTETLQARREWQEIFKVLKGKNMQPRILYPARISFKIEGEIKIFPNKQKLKEYSNTKPRLKEILKGLL
;
A
#
# COMPACT_ATOMS: atom_id res chain seq x y z
N MET A 1 40.10 -89.81 14.74
CA MET A 1 38.66 -89.50 14.73
C MET A 1 38.21 -88.48 15.81
N ASN A 2 39.06 -88.08 16.78
CA ASN A 2 38.62 -87.31 17.96
C ASN A 2 38.66 -85.77 17.84
N ARG A 3 39.26 -85.21 16.78
CA ARG A 3 39.28 -83.74 16.56
C ARG A 3 37.90 -83.21 16.15
N ASN A 4 37.19 -83.90 15.26
CA ASN A 4 35.89 -83.47 14.73
C ASN A 4 34.80 -83.42 15.81
N ALA A 5 34.81 -84.36 16.78
CA ALA A 5 33.86 -84.38 17.88
C ALA A 5 34.04 -83.19 18.84
N TYR A 6 35.28 -82.75 19.07
CA TYR A 6 35.59 -81.58 19.87
C TYR A 6 35.16 -80.27 19.19
N THR A 7 35.39 -80.14 17.88
CA THR A 7 34.92 -78.97 17.09
C THR A 7 33.40 -78.88 17.08
N LEU A 8 32.70 -79.99 16.81
CA LEU A 8 31.23 -80.04 16.81
C LEU A 8 30.64 -79.66 18.18
N ARG A 9 31.25 -80.11 19.29
CA ARG A 9 30.81 -79.75 20.64
C ARG A 9 30.99 -78.27 20.93
N LYS A 10 32.10 -77.68 20.46
CA LYS A 10 32.35 -76.24 20.58
C LYS A 10 31.38 -75.41 19.74
N GLU A 11 31.01 -75.89 18.55
CA GLU A 11 29.99 -75.26 17.69
C GLU A 11 28.59 -75.32 18.31
N LEU A 12 28.19 -76.47 18.87
CA LEU A 12 26.92 -76.62 19.59
C LEU A 12 26.83 -75.68 20.80
N GLU A 13 27.92 -75.54 21.57
CA GLU A 13 27.98 -74.62 22.71
C GLU A 13 27.85 -73.16 22.26
N ASN A 14 28.46 -72.80 21.12
CA ASN A 14 28.33 -71.47 20.53
C ASN A 14 26.91 -71.20 20.03
N ILE A 15 26.26 -72.19 19.39
CA ILE A 15 24.87 -72.10 18.94
C ILE A 15 23.94 -71.91 20.13
N ARG A 16 24.11 -72.68 21.21
CA ARG A 16 23.31 -72.56 22.42
C ARG A 16 23.45 -71.17 23.06
N ARG A 17 24.68 -70.65 23.20
CA ARG A 17 24.90 -69.27 23.67
C ARG A 17 24.28 -68.23 22.75
N SER A 18 24.25 -68.48 21.45
CA SER A 18 23.59 -67.57 20.49
C SER A 18 22.06 -67.63 20.60
N GLN A 19 21.48 -68.80 20.86
CA GLN A 19 20.05 -68.97 21.12
C GLN A 19 19.62 -68.30 22.41
N GLU A 20 20.36 -68.48 23.50
CA GLU A 20 20.08 -67.82 24.79
C GLU A 20 20.12 -66.28 24.67
N LYS A 21 21.06 -65.74 23.88
CA LYS A 21 21.12 -64.31 23.55
C LYS A 21 19.92 -63.85 22.71
N LEU A 22 19.50 -64.66 21.73
CA LEU A 22 18.33 -64.36 20.91
C LEU A 22 17.04 -64.38 21.75
N GLU A 23 16.88 -65.35 22.64
CA GLU A 23 15.73 -65.45 23.55
C GLU A 23 15.66 -64.24 24.49
N HIS A 24 16.80 -63.83 25.06
CA HIS A 24 16.87 -62.62 25.88
C HIS A 24 16.45 -61.37 25.09
N SER A 25 17.04 -61.16 23.90
CA SER A 25 16.69 -60.04 23.03
C SER A 25 15.21 -60.06 22.62
N PHE A 26 14.67 -61.25 22.34
CA PHE A 26 13.25 -61.42 22.01
C PHE A 26 12.32 -61.12 23.19
N ALA A 27 12.75 -61.39 24.41
CA ALA A 27 12.01 -61.04 25.62
C ALA A 27 12.06 -59.54 25.95
N GLU A 28 13.13 -58.83 25.57
CA GLU A 28 13.28 -57.38 25.76
C GLU A 28 12.49 -56.56 24.74
N MET A 29 12.38 -57.04 23.49
CA MET A 29 11.65 -56.36 22.40
C MET A 29 10.23 -55.88 22.78
N PRO A 30 9.36 -56.68 23.43
CA PRO A 30 8.03 -56.22 23.85
C PRO A 30 8.03 -55.06 24.85
N THR A 31 9.08 -54.95 25.67
CA THR A 31 9.23 -53.88 26.66
C THR A 31 9.67 -52.59 25.97
N GLU A 32 10.67 -52.67 25.09
CA GLU A 32 11.10 -51.54 24.26
C GLU A 32 9.96 -51.06 23.35
N LEU A 33 9.22 -51.97 22.73
CA LEU A 33 8.09 -51.65 21.85
C LEU A 33 6.97 -50.92 22.62
N ARG A 34 6.71 -51.33 23.87
CA ARG A 34 5.79 -50.61 24.77
C ARG A 34 6.28 -49.20 25.08
N ALA A 35 7.56 -49.04 25.41
CA ALA A 35 8.15 -47.73 25.67
C ALA A 35 8.08 -46.80 24.45
N VAL A 36 8.35 -47.32 23.25
CA VAL A 36 8.21 -46.60 21.97
C VAL A 36 6.76 -46.20 21.74
N LYS A 37 5.79 -47.11 21.96
CA LYS A 37 4.36 -46.82 21.81
C LYS A 37 3.90 -45.69 22.74
N THR A 38 4.29 -45.72 24.02
CA THR A 38 3.96 -44.64 24.96
C THR A 38 4.56 -43.30 24.52
N ARG A 39 5.82 -43.30 24.07
CA ARG A 39 6.46 -42.09 23.52
C ARG A 39 5.76 -41.56 22.27
N MET A 40 5.28 -42.46 21.40
CA MET A 40 4.56 -42.11 20.18
C MET A 40 3.21 -41.46 20.51
N ASN A 41 2.41 -42.07 21.40
CA ASN A 41 1.15 -41.49 21.86
C ASN A 41 1.35 -40.09 22.47
N ASN A 42 2.36 -39.92 23.34
CA ASN A 42 2.68 -38.62 23.91
C ASN A 42 3.12 -37.59 22.85
N ALA A 43 3.78 -38.03 21.77
CA ALA A 43 4.15 -37.16 20.67
C ALA A 43 2.93 -36.77 19.82
N GLU A 44 2.01 -37.70 19.57
CA GLU A 44 0.75 -37.45 18.86
C GLU A 44 -0.11 -36.43 19.60
N GLU A 45 -0.29 -36.57 20.91
CA GLU A 45 -1.02 -35.59 21.74
C GLU A 45 -0.38 -34.19 21.64
N ARG A 46 0.95 -34.11 21.80
CA ARG A 46 1.68 -32.84 21.69
C ARG A 46 1.58 -32.22 20.29
N ILE A 47 1.52 -33.04 19.24
CA ILE A 47 1.34 -32.56 17.86
C ILE A 47 -0.07 -31.99 17.72
N SER A 48 -1.09 -32.69 18.21
CA SER A 48 -2.48 -32.21 18.17
C SER A 48 -2.67 -30.87 18.91
N ASP A 49 -2.12 -30.75 20.12
CA ASP A 49 -2.12 -29.49 20.88
C ASP A 49 -1.41 -28.36 20.12
N MET A 50 -0.31 -28.69 19.44
CA MET A 50 0.46 -27.71 18.69
C MET A 50 -0.26 -27.28 17.41
N GLU A 51 -0.95 -28.20 16.73
CA GLU A 51 -1.80 -27.89 15.57
C GLU A 51 -2.94 -26.93 15.96
N GLU A 52 -3.62 -27.18 17.08
CA GLU A 52 -4.67 -26.29 17.58
C GLU A 52 -4.11 -24.88 17.89
N ARG A 53 -2.96 -24.80 18.56
CA ARG A 53 -2.29 -23.54 18.84
C ARG A 53 -1.88 -22.80 17.57
N ILE A 54 -1.34 -23.49 16.58
CA ILE A 54 -0.95 -22.90 15.29
C ILE A 54 -2.18 -22.36 14.55
N MET A 55 -3.30 -23.09 14.56
CA MET A 55 -4.55 -22.59 13.98
C MET A 55 -5.03 -21.33 14.69
N GLY A 56 -5.02 -21.32 16.03
CA GLY A 56 -5.39 -20.14 16.81
C GLY A 56 -4.50 -18.92 16.53
N ILE A 57 -3.18 -19.12 16.45
CA ILE A 57 -2.21 -18.08 16.09
C ILE A 57 -2.47 -17.56 14.67
N THR A 58 -2.70 -18.44 13.71
CA THR A 58 -2.95 -18.06 12.31
C THR A 58 -4.22 -17.23 12.18
N GLN A 59 -5.30 -17.64 12.85
CA GLN A 59 -6.56 -16.90 12.87
C GLN A 59 -6.40 -15.52 13.53
N SER A 60 -5.72 -15.46 14.67
CA SER A 60 -5.41 -14.19 15.35
C SER A 60 -4.54 -13.27 14.47
N GLY A 61 -3.53 -13.83 13.81
CA GLY A 61 -2.69 -13.14 12.84
C GLY A 61 -3.53 -12.51 11.72
N GLN A 62 -4.42 -13.28 11.10
CA GLN A 62 -5.30 -12.77 10.04
C GLN A 62 -6.23 -11.64 10.55
N GLN A 63 -6.76 -11.76 11.77
CA GLN A 63 -7.58 -10.72 12.38
C GLN A 63 -6.79 -9.43 12.63
N THR A 64 -5.56 -9.55 13.15
CA THR A 64 -4.69 -8.37 13.38
C THR A 64 -4.32 -7.69 12.07
N GLU A 65 -4.00 -8.44 11.02
CA GLU A 65 -3.69 -7.89 9.70
C GLU A 65 -4.89 -7.12 9.12
N ASN A 66 -6.10 -7.68 9.23
CA ASN A 66 -7.32 -7.01 8.78
C ASN A 66 -7.59 -5.71 9.57
N ARG A 67 -7.30 -5.69 10.87
CA ARG A 67 -7.40 -4.49 11.70
C ARG A 67 -6.37 -3.43 11.29
N ILE A 68 -5.13 -3.83 11.01
CA ILE A 68 -4.07 -2.93 10.54
C ILE A 68 -4.48 -2.30 9.21
N LYS A 69 -4.89 -3.09 8.22
CA LYS A 69 -5.38 -2.59 6.92
C LYS A 69 -6.53 -1.59 7.07
N LYS A 70 -7.47 -1.85 7.99
CA LYS A 70 -8.57 -0.93 8.29
C LYS A 70 -8.08 0.38 8.91
N LEU A 71 -7.14 0.31 9.87
CA LEU A 71 -6.56 1.49 10.51
C LEU A 71 -5.78 2.35 9.51
N GLU A 72 -4.97 1.74 8.64
CA GLU A 72 -4.24 2.44 7.59
C GLU A 72 -5.18 3.18 6.63
N SER A 73 -6.30 2.53 6.23
CA SER A 73 -7.33 3.19 5.42
C SER A 73 -7.96 4.37 6.16
N ASN A 74 -8.30 4.20 7.43
CA ASN A 74 -8.91 5.27 8.22
C ASN A 74 -7.96 6.46 8.40
N ILE A 75 -6.67 6.21 8.65
CA ILE A 75 -5.65 7.25 8.78
C ILE A 75 -5.54 8.04 7.48
N ARG A 76 -5.52 7.35 6.33
CA ARG A 76 -5.51 7.98 5.01
C ARG A 76 -6.73 8.87 4.79
N ASP A 77 -7.91 8.37 5.09
CA ASP A 77 -9.17 9.10 4.91
C ASP A 77 -9.24 10.34 5.81
N LEU A 78 -8.77 10.24 7.06
CA LEU A 78 -8.65 11.36 7.99
C LEU A 78 -7.67 12.43 7.47
N TRP A 79 -6.49 12.03 7.01
CA TRP A 79 -5.50 12.96 6.46
C TRP A 79 -6.00 13.66 5.21
N ASP A 80 -6.60 12.92 4.29
CA ASP A 80 -7.16 13.50 3.08
C ASP A 80 -8.33 14.44 3.40
N ASN A 81 -9.16 14.12 4.40
CA ASN A 81 -10.23 14.99 4.86
C ASN A 81 -9.69 16.30 5.48
N ILE A 82 -8.66 16.22 6.33
CA ILE A 82 -7.99 17.39 6.91
C ILE A 82 -7.40 18.28 5.80
N LYS A 83 -6.78 17.66 4.79
CA LYS A 83 -6.17 18.35 3.65
C LYS A 83 -7.16 18.70 2.53
N ARG A 84 -8.45 18.36 2.69
CA ARG A 84 -9.44 18.48 1.63
C ARG A 84 -9.60 19.92 1.16
N ALA A 85 -9.48 20.89 2.06
CA ALA A 85 -9.56 22.32 1.75
C ALA A 85 -8.19 22.96 1.42
N ASN A 86 -7.09 22.20 1.46
CA ASN A 86 -5.74 22.73 1.28
C ASN A 86 -5.34 22.82 -0.21
N LEU A 87 -4.80 23.97 -0.59
CA LEU A 87 -4.05 24.22 -1.82
C LEU A 87 -2.55 24.21 -1.52
N CYS A 88 -1.76 23.74 -2.48
CA CYS A 88 -0.30 23.73 -2.42
C CYS A 88 0.25 24.52 -3.62
N ILE A 89 0.96 25.60 -3.31
CA ILE A 89 1.63 26.47 -4.28
C ILE A 89 3.13 26.20 -4.24
N ILE A 90 3.69 25.92 -5.41
CA ILE A 90 5.09 25.52 -5.60
C ILE A 90 5.77 26.56 -6.48
N GLY A 91 6.97 26.98 -6.09
CA GLY A 91 7.82 27.88 -6.87
C GLY A 91 7.83 29.34 -6.41
N ILE A 92 7.23 29.66 -5.26
CA ILE A 92 7.31 31.01 -4.68
C ILE A 92 8.65 31.19 -3.96
N PRO A 93 9.49 32.19 -4.32
CA PRO A 93 10.77 32.46 -3.66
C PRO A 93 10.62 32.61 -2.14
N GLU A 94 11.62 32.24 -1.34
CA GLU A 94 11.59 32.41 0.12
C GLU A 94 11.70 33.90 0.51
N GLY A 95 11.03 34.30 1.58
CA GLY A 95 11.18 35.62 2.18
C GLY A 95 10.21 36.69 1.65
N VAL A 96 9.61 36.50 0.47
CA VAL A 96 8.60 37.41 -0.09
C VAL A 96 7.36 37.53 0.79
N GLU A 97 7.10 36.52 1.61
CA GLU A 97 6.02 36.50 2.60
C GLU A 97 6.24 37.46 3.77
N LYS A 98 7.48 37.91 4.05
CA LYS A 98 7.76 38.79 5.20
C LYS A 98 7.23 40.21 4.97
N ASP A 99 7.25 40.66 3.72
CA ASP A 99 6.88 42.03 3.37
C ASP A 99 5.37 42.19 3.20
N LYS A 100 4.73 41.18 2.57
CA LYS A 100 3.31 41.25 2.17
C LYS A 100 2.40 40.30 2.92
N GLY A 101 2.92 39.25 3.58
CA GLY A 101 2.10 38.14 4.06
C GLY A 101 1.72 37.16 2.95
N MET A 102 1.42 35.91 3.32
CA MET A 102 1.11 34.84 2.35
C MET A 102 -0.27 35.00 1.69
N GLU A 103 -1.23 35.61 2.39
CA GLU A 103 -2.58 35.85 1.90
C GLU A 103 -2.56 36.84 0.72
N ASN A 104 -1.85 37.96 0.87
CA ASN A 104 -1.69 38.94 -0.19
C ASN A 104 -0.95 38.38 -1.41
N ILE A 105 0.03 37.49 -1.21
CA ILE A 105 0.70 36.78 -2.32
C ILE A 105 -0.31 35.92 -3.08
N PHE A 106 -1.20 35.23 -2.37
CA PHE A 106 -2.23 34.43 -3.00
C PHE A 106 -3.22 35.29 -3.79
N GLU A 107 -3.69 36.40 -3.22
CA GLU A 107 -4.55 37.35 -3.92
C GLU A 107 -3.87 37.88 -5.20
N GLU A 108 -2.59 38.28 -5.13
CA GLU A 108 -1.81 38.73 -6.29
C GLU A 108 -1.73 37.63 -7.38
N ILE A 109 -1.58 36.36 -6.99
CA ILE A 109 -1.60 35.23 -7.92
C ILE A 109 -2.98 35.07 -8.55
N ILE A 110 -4.06 35.12 -7.77
CA ILE A 110 -5.43 34.97 -8.27
C ILE A 110 -5.75 36.10 -9.25
N ASP A 111 -5.45 37.34 -8.89
CA ASP A 111 -5.77 38.51 -9.71
C ASP A 111 -4.92 38.59 -10.97
N GLY A 112 -3.63 38.26 -10.86
CA GLY A 112 -2.73 38.24 -12.01
C GLY A 112 -3.06 37.11 -12.99
N ASN A 113 -3.63 36.00 -12.51
CA ASN A 113 -3.76 34.80 -13.34
C ASN A 113 -5.17 34.42 -13.75
N PHE A 114 -6.19 34.70 -12.95
CA PHE A 114 -7.54 34.19 -13.13
C PHE A 114 -8.55 35.34 -13.10
N PRO A 115 -8.73 36.07 -14.22
CA PRO A 115 -9.69 37.18 -14.31
C PRO A 115 -11.09 36.80 -13.84
N ASN A 116 -11.52 35.57 -14.13
CA ASN A 116 -12.84 35.03 -13.76
C ASN A 116 -13.05 34.82 -12.25
N LEU A 117 -12.00 34.97 -11.44
CA LEU A 117 -12.04 34.69 -10.00
C LEU A 117 -11.78 35.92 -9.13
N LYS A 118 -11.39 37.07 -9.70
CA LYS A 118 -11.02 38.30 -8.99
C LYS A 118 -12.01 38.72 -7.91
N ASP A 119 -13.29 38.83 -8.27
CA ASP A 119 -14.31 39.38 -7.37
C ASP A 119 -15.00 38.32 -6.49
N THR A 120 -14.42 37.12 -6.39
CA THR A 120 -15.07 36.02 -5.65
C THR A 120 -14.95 36.18 -4.12
N GLY A 121 -13.98 36.98 -3.63
CA GLY A 121 -13.78 37.20 -2.20
C GLY A 121 -13.42 35.92 -1.44
N PHE A 122 -12.36 35.23 -1.88
CA PHE A 122 -11.94 33.98 -1.26
C PHE A 122 -11.55 34.16 0.21
N LYS A 123 -12.10 33.32 1.10
CA LYS A 123 -11.74 33.32 2.52
C LYS A 123 -10.66 32.27 2.80
N ILE A 124 -9.50 32.73 3.24
CA ILE A 124 -8.39 31.90 3.72
C ILE A 124 -8.57 31.67 5.23
N GLN A 125 -8.36 30.43 5.68
CA GLN A 125 -8.32 30.10 7.11
C GLN A 125 -6.89 30.11 7.66
N GLU A 126 -5.95 29.63 6.86
CA GLU A 126 -4.56 29.49 7.26
C GLU A 126 -3.67 29.50 6.02
N ALA A 127 -2.53 30.16 6.09
CA ALA A 127 -1.51 30.14 5.05
C ALA A 127 -0.13 29.98 5.70
N GLN A 128 0.62 28.95 5.32
CA GLN A 128 1.93 28.67 5.90
C GLN A 128 2.89 28.00 4.90
N ARG A 129 4.19 28.11 5.16
CA ARG A 129 5.23 27.35 4.43
C ARG A 129 5.32 25.94 4.98
N ALA A 130 5.38 24.94 4.10
CA ALA A 130 5.60 23.55 4.46
C ALA A 130 6.90 23.01 3.84
N PRO A 131 7.81 22.43 4.65
CA PRO A 131 7.78 22.32 6.12
C PRO A 131 8.04 23.65 6.85
N ASN A 132 7.60 23.77 8.11
CA ASN A 132 7.76 25.02 8.89
C ASN A 132 9.23 25.40 9.11
N LYS A 133 10.12 24.40 9.24
CA LYS A 133 11.57 24.62 9.36
C LYS A 133 12.20 24.71 7.97
N LEU A 134 13.00 25.76 7.76
CA LEU A 134 13.84 25.89 6.57
C LEU A 134 15.01 24.90 6.67
N ASN A 135 15.24 24.13 5.61
CA ASN A 135 16.43 23.29 5.47
C ASN A 135 17.45 24.03 4.59
N PRO A 136 18.61 24.46 5.11
CA PRO A 136 19.61 25.19 4.33
C PRO A 136 20.15 24.40 3.13
N ASN A 137 20.14 23.07 3.20
CA ASN A 137 20.66 22.21 2.14
C ASN A 137 19.67 22.00 0.98
N ARG A 138 18.44 22.51 1.09
CA ARG A 138 17.42 22.36 0.04
C ARG A 138 17.54 23.51 -0.96
N PRO A 139 17.84 23.24 -2.25
CA PRO A 139 17.99 24.29 -3.26
C PRO A 139 16.64 24.85 -3.73
N THR A 140 15.53 24.17 -3.44
CA THR A 140 14.18 24.59 -3.86
C THR A 140 13.44 25.30 -2.73
N PRO A 141 12.68 26.38 -3.05
CA PRO A 141 11.81 27.02 -2.08
C PRO A 141 10.80 26.05 -1.48
N ARG A 142 10.43 26.25 -0.21
CA ARG A 142 9.38 25.48 0.44
C ARG A 142 8.02 25.79 -0.19
N HIS A 143 7.12 24.83 -0.13
CA HIS A 143 5.78 25.03 -0.68
C HIS A 143 4.97 25.92 0.25
N ILE A 144 4.01 26.67 -0.29
CA ILE A 144 3.01 27.37 0.52
C ILE A 144 1.75 26.52 0.53
N ILE A 145 1.24 26.21 1.72
CA ILE A 145 -0.04 25.55 1.93
C ILE A 145 -1.05 26.60 2.34
N ILE A 146 -2.16 26.68 1.60
CA ILE A 146 -3.27 27.59 1.87
C ILE A 146 -4.51 26.76 2.16
N LYS A 147 -5.05 26.88 3.36
CA LYS A 147 -6.31 26.25 3.77
C LYS A 147 -7.46 27.19 3.45
N MET A 148 -8.29 26.78 2.50
CA MET A 148 -9.49 27.54 2.11
C MET A 148 -10.61 27.33 3.12
N ALA A 149 -11.46 28.34 3.32
CA ALA A 149 -12.65 28.17 4.15
C ALA A 149 -13.69 27.23 3.53
N LYS A 150 -13.75 27.17 2.20
CA LYS A 150 -14.68 26.32 1.45
C LYS A 150 -13.92 25.44 0.46
N VAL A 151 -14.29 24.16 0.42
CA VAL A 151 -13.71 23.20 -0.54
C VAL A 151 -14.11 23.54 -1.98
N SER A 152 -15.30 24.12 -2.19
CA SER A 152 -15.75 24.58 -3.51
C SER A 152 -14.79 25.60 -4.13
N ASP A 153 -14.24 26.49 -3.32
CA ASP A 153 -13.36 27.57 -3.77
C ASP A 153 -12.01 26.99 -4.21
N LYS A 154 -11.46 26.08 -3.41
CA LYS A 154 -10.29 25.27 -3.80
C LYS A 154 -10.51 24.59 -5.16
N GLU A 155 -11.65 23.92 -5.36
CA GLU A 155 -11.94 23.19 -6.60
C GLU A 155 -12.04 24.13 -7.81
N ARG A 156 -12.66 25.30 -7.64
CA ARG A 156 -12.72 26.35 -8.68
C ARG A 156 -11.33 26.83 -9.07
N ILE A 157 -10.47 27.12 -8.10
CA ILE A 157 -9.09 27.58 -8.35
C ILE A 157 -8.28 26.49 -9.05
N LEU A 158 -8.37 25.23 -8.60
CA LEU A 158 -7.66 24.11 -9.25
C LEU A 158 -8.14 23.87 -10.67
N LYS A 159 -9.44 24.07 -10.94
CA LYS A 159 -9.99 23.99 -12.30
C LYS A 159 -9.39 25.10 -13.18
N ALA A 160 -9.44 26.35 -12.73
CA ALA A 160 -8.88 27.48 -13.47
C ALA A 160 -7.37 27.33 -13.71
N ALA A 161 -6.61 26.85 -12.73
CA ALA A 161 -5.18 26.57 -12.86
C ALA A 161 -4.88 25.49 -13.92
N ARG A 162 -5.70 24.43 -13.99
CA ARG A 162 -5.55 23.38 -15.01
C ARG A 162 -5.91 23.86 -16.42
N GLU A 163 -6.92 24.71 -16.54
CA GLU A 163 -7.34 25.29 -17.82
C GLU A 163 -6.29 26.27 -18.35
N LYS A 164 -5.72 27.10 -17.47
CA LYS A 164 -4.67 28.05 -17.84
C LYS A 164 -3.34 27.37 -18.17
N GLN A 165 -3.00 26.28 -17.46
CA GLN A 165 -1.73 25.53 -17.52
C GLN A 165 -0.47 26.32 -17.10
N ASN A 166 -0.34 27.59 -17.48
CA ASN A 166 0.78 28.46 -17.17
C ASN A 166 0.39 29.54 -16.15
N VAL A 167 0.66 29.29 -14.88
CA VAL A 167 0.42 30.24 -13.78
C VAL A 167 1.74 30.94 -13.47
N ILE A 168 1.74 32.27 -13.43
CA ILE A 168 2.96 33.08 -13.29
C ILE A 168 2.84 33.97 -12.04
N TYR A 169 3.93 34.06 -11.27
CA TYR A 169 4.09 35.02 -10.19
C TYR A 169 5.35 35.85 -10.42
N LYS A 170 5.20 37.16 -10.61
CA LYS A 170 6.30 38.11 -10.87
C LYS A 170 7.30 37.61 -11.93
N GLY A 171 6.78 37.15 -13.07
CA GLY A 171 7.59 36.60 -14.17
C GLY A 171 8.12 35.17 -13.97
N THR A 172 7.95 34.58 -12.79
CA THR A 172 8.37 33.19 -12.52
C THR A 172 7.18 32.22 -12.68
N PRO A 173 7.33 31.11 -13.42
CA PRO A 173 6.28 30.10 -13.51
C PRO A 173 6.12 29.37 -12.16
N ILE A 174 4.87 29.23 -11.73
CA ILE A 174 4.49 28.56 -10.48
C ILE A 174 3.46 27.46 -10.74
N ARG A 175 3.32 26.56 -9.77
CA ARG A 175 2.33 25.47 -9.85
C ARG A 175 1.39 25.50 -8.67
N ILE A 176 0.09 25.47 -8.97
CA ILE A 176 -0.97 25.28 -7.97
C ILE A 176 -1.49 23.85 -8.08
N SER A 177 -1.51 23.15 -6.95
CA SER A 177 -1.96 21.75 -6.86
C SER A 177 -2.78 21.52 -5.59
N ALA A 178 -3.51 20.40 -5.53
CA ALA A 178 -4.14 19.97 -4.29
C ALA A 178 -3.08 19.35 -3.36
N ASP A 179 -3.19 19.64 -2.07
CA ASP A 179 -2.46 18.93 -1.02
C ASP A 179 -3.20 17.61 -0.71
N PHE A 180 -2.46 16.51 -0.73
CA PHE A 180 -2.97 15.14 -0.53
C PHE A 180 -2.08 14.43 0.50
N SER A 181 -2.58 13.33 1.08
CA SER A 181 -1.74 12.37 1.81
C SER A 181 -0.72 11.71 0.88
N THR A 182 0.35 11.17 1.46
CA THR A 182 1.40 10.43 0.75
C THR A 182 0.84 9.23 -0.02
N GLU A 183 -0.08 8.51 0.61
CA GLU A 183 -0.71 7.31 0.06
C GLU A 183 -1.61 7.68 -1.12
N THR A 184 -2.38 8.77 -1.00
CA THR A 184 -3.23 9.25 -2.10
C THR A 184 -2.42 9.80 -3.26
N LEU A 185 -1.29 10.47 -3.00
CA LEU A 185 -0.35 10.85 -4.06
C LEU A 185 0.20 9.62 -4.78
N GLN A 186 0.57 8.57 -4.05
CA GLN A 186 1.07 7.34 -4.62
C GLN A 186 0.00 6.63 -5.47
N ALA A 187 -1.21 6.47 -4.95
CA ALA A 187 -2.34 5.91 -5.69
C ALA A 187 -2.65 6.72 -6.97
N ARG A 188 -2.53 8.05 -6.92
CA ARG A 188 -2.65 8.91 -8.12
C ARG A 188 -1.51 8.75 -9.12
N ARG A 189 -0.30 8.43 -8.66
CA ARG A 189 0.85 8.12 -9.53
C ARG A 189 0.66 6.81 -10.26
N GLU A 190 0.11 5.81 -9.59
CA GLU A 190 -0.20 4.51 -10.21
C GLU A 190 -1.18 4.61 -11.38
N TRP A 191 -2.03 5.64 -11.38
CA TRP A 191 -2.93 5.94 -12.48
C TRP A 191 -2.27 6.65 -13.66
N GLN A 192 -1.05 7.18 -13.55
CA GLN A 192 -0.46 8.07 -14.56
C GLN A 192 -0.26 7.39 -15.91
N GLU A 193 0.24 6.16 -15.93
CA GLU A 193 0.46 5.41 -17.17
C GLU A 193 -0.86 5.09 -17.86
N ILE A 194 -1.83 4.57 -17.10
CA ILE A 194 -3.19 4.30 -17.56
C ILE A 194 -3.83 5.59 -18.10
N PHE A 195 -3.68 6.70 -17.39
CA PHE A 195 -4.20 8.00 -17.80
C PHE A 195 -3.62 8.46 -19.14
N LYS A 196 -2.30 8.31 -19.35
CA LYS A 196 -1.65 8.65 -20.62
C LYS A 196 -2.22 7.83 -21.78
N VAL A 197 -2.37 6.52 -21.60
CA VAL A 197 -2.93 5.63 -22.62
C VAL A 197 -4.38 5.97 -22.94
N LEU A 198 -5.22 6.16 -21.92
CA LEU A 198 -6.63 6.55 -22.11
C LEU A 198 -6.75 7.92 -22.78
N LYS A 199 -5.86 8.85 -22.47
CA LYS A 199 -5.81 10.18 -23.11
C LYS A 199 -5.46 10.06 -24.59
N GLY A 200 -4.48 9.22 -24.95
CA GLY A 200 -4.10 8.95 -26.35
C GLY A 200 -5.20 8.25 -27.17
N LYS A 201 -6.16 7.61 -26.52
CA LYS A 201 -7.34 6.99 -27.17
C LYS A 201 -8.60 7.88 -27.12
N ASN A 202 -8.46 9.16 -26.79
CA ASN A 202 -9.55 10.14 -26.69
C ASN A 202 -10.69 9.74 -25.74
N MET A 203 -10.40 8.95 -24.69
CA MET A 203 -11.39 8.47 -23.72
C MET A 203 -11.67 9.50 -22.60
N GLN A 204 -11.17 10.72 -22.72
CA GLN A 204 -11.38 11.83 -21.78
C GLN A 204 -11.15 11.47 -20.30
N PRO A 205 -9.98 10.90 -19.94
CA PRO A 205 -9.75 10.46 -18.58
C PRO A 205 -9.68 11.64 -17.60
N ARG A 206 -10.14 11.42 -16.36
CA ARG A 206 -10.05 12.34 -15.23
C ARG A 206 -9.65 11.57 -13.97
N ILE A 207 -8.79 12.16 -13.14
CA ILE A 207 -8.44 11.61 -11.82
C ILE A 207 -9.19 12.40 -10.74
N LEU A 208 -10.23 11.79 -10.19
CA LEU A 208 -11.12 12.34 -9.18
C LEU A 208 -10.55 12.15 -7.78
N TYR A 209 -11.05 12.95 -6.84
CA TYR A 209 -10.77 12.81 -5.42
C TYR A 209 -11.34 11.48 -4.86
N PRO A 210 -10.64 10.80 -3.92
CA PRO A 210 -9.26 11.04 -3.50
C PRO A 210 -8.24 10.50 -4.52
N ALA A 211 -8.43 9.29 -5.07
CA ALA A 211 -7.57 8.71 -6.11
C ALA A 211 -8.35 7.75 -7.04
N ARG A 212 -9.46 8.22 -7.63
CA ARG A 212 -10.30 7.43 -8.54
C ARG A 212 -10.07 7.85 -9.98
N ILE A 213 -10.02 6.91 -10.92
CA ILE A 213 -9.96 7.25 -12.34
C ILE A 213 -11.37 7.17 -12.95
N SER A 214 -11.71 8.16 -13.76
CA SER A 214 -12.91 8.11 -14.61
C SER A 214 -12.55 8.35 -16.06
N PHE A 215 -13.31 7.76 -16.97
CA PHE A 215 -13.14 7.96 -18.41
C PHE A 215 -14.44 7.58 -19.14
N LYS A 216 -14.59 8.09 -20.36
CA LYS A 216 -15.72 7.81 -21.24
C LYS A 216 -15.45 6.54 -22.04
N ILE A 217 -16.35 5.57 -21.97
CA ILE A 217 -16.34 4.34 -22.77
C ILE A 217 -17.77 4.02 -23.21
N GLU A 218 -17.97 3.71 -24.49
CA GLU A 218 -19.30 3.38 -25.05
C GLU A 218 -20.38 4.44 -24.77
N GLY A 219 -19.99 5.72 -24.72
CA GLY A 219 -20.92 6.83 -24.45
C GLY A 219 -21.11 7.16 -22.96
N GLU A 220 -20.77 6.25 -22.06
CA GLU A 220 -20.95 6.43 -20.61
C GLU A 220 -19.64 6.80 -19.89
N ILE A 221 -19.75 7.56 -18.80
CA ILE A 221 -18.62 7.84 -17.90
C ILE A 221 -18.58 6.74 -16.83
N LYS A 222 -17.50 5.95 -16.81
CA LYS A 222 -17.27 4.95 -15.76
C LYS A 222 -16.22 5.46 -14.77
N ILE A 223 -16.34 5.06 -13.51
CA ILE A 223 -15.46 5.49 -12.41
C ILE A 223 -14.94 4.27 -11.66
N PHE A 224 -13.62 4.16 -11.54
CA PHE A 224 -12.95 3.04 -10.90
C PHE A 224 -12.17 3.51 -9.66
N PRO A 225 -12.35 2.87 -8.49
CA PRO A 225 -11.66 3.25 -7.27
C PRO A 225 -10.22 2.70 -7.19
N ASN A 226 -9.93 1.56 -7.83
CA ASN A 226 -8.63 0.91 -7.80
C ASN A 226 -8.39 0.13 -9.10
N LYS A 227 -7.14 -0.32 -9.31
CA LYS A 227 -6.74 -1.10 -10.50
C LYS A 227 -7.46 -2.44 -10.59
N GLN A 228 -7.76 -3.09 -9.46
CA GLN A 228 -8.44 -4.39 -9.43
C GLN A 228 -9.85 -4.30 -10.05
N LYS A 229 -10.68 -3.34 -9.63
CA LYS A 229 -12.01 -3.14 -10.23
C LYS A 229 -11.93 -2.75 -11.72
N LEU A 230 -10.89 -2.00 -12.11
CA LEU A 230 -10.66 -1.70 -13.52
C LEU A 230 -10.26 -2.96 -14.30
N LYS A 231 -9.47 -3.87 -13.72
CA LYS A 231 -9.09 -5.16 -14.32
C LYS A 231 -10.28 -6.07 -14.51
N GLU A 232 -11.13 -6.21 -13.49
CA GLU A 232 -12.40 -6.96 -13.56
C GLU A 232 -13.29 -6.44 -14.69
N TYR A 233 -13.47 -5.12 -14.78
CA TYR A 233 -14.24 -4.50 -15.86
C TYR A 233 -13.57 -4.64 -17.22
N SER A 234 -12.25 -4.53 -17.28
CA SER A 234 -11.50 -4.70 -18.52
C SER A 234 -11.63 -6.11 -19.08
N ASN A 235 -11.78 -7.13 -18.23
CA ASN A 235 -11.98 -8.51 -18.68
C ASN A 235 -13.32 -8.73 -19.39
N THR A 236 -14.35 -7.93 -19.10
CA THR A 236 -15.65 -8.01 -19.79
C THR A 236 -15.68 -7.23 -21.10
N LYS A 237 -14.64 -6.43 -21.40
CA LYS A 237 -14.58 -5.53 -22.55
C LYS A 237 -13.29 -5.74 -23.36
N PRO A 238 -13.30 -6.55 -24.45
CA PRO A 238 -12.11 -6.89 -25.23
C PRO A 238 -11.30 -5.68 -25.70
N ARG A 239 -11.96 -4.64 -26.22
CA ARG A 239 -11.31 -3.39 -26.66
C ARG A 239 -10.57 -2.67 -25.54
N LEU A 240 -11.15 -2.64 -24.34
CA LEU A 240 -10.52 -2.01 -23.18
C LEU A 240 -9.32 -2.84 -22.69
N LYS A 241 -9.46 -4.17 -22.71
CA LYS A 241 -8.38 -5.12 -22.36
C LYS A 241 -7.16 -4.96 -23.25
N GLU A 242 -7.38 -4.78 -24.55
CA GLU A 242 -6.30 -4.54 -25.50
C GLU A 242 -5.61 -3.20 -25.26
N ILE A 243 -6.39 -2.14 -25.04
CA ILE A 243 -5.86 -0.79 -24.75
C ILE A 243 -5.01 -0.78 -23.49
N LEU A 244 -5.42 -1.51 -22.44
CA LEU A 244 -4.75 -1.53 -21.13
C LEU A 244 -3.81 -2.73 -20.94
N LYS A 245 -3.45 -3.43 -22.02
CA LYS A 245 -2.58 -4.61 -21.98
C LYS A 245 -1.20 -4.23 -21.43
N GLY A 246 -0.75 -4.95 -20.40
CA GLY A 246 0.53 -4.71 -19.74
C GLY A 246 0.51 -3.65 -18.63
N LEU A 247 -0.64 -3.01 -18.37
CA LEU A 247 -0.79 -1.98 -17.32
C LEU A 247 -1.67 -2.43 -16.13
N LEU A 248 -2.39 -3.55 -16.26
CA LEU A 248 -3.37 -4.10 -15.31
C LEU A 248 -3.04 -5.51 -14.84
#